data_AF-A0A0T9QCJ1-F1
#
_entry.id   AF-A0A0T9QCJ1-F1
#
_cell.length_a   1.000
_cell.length_b   1.000
_cell.length_c   1.000
_cell.angle_alpha   90.00
_cell.angle_beta   90.00
_cell.angle_gamma   90.00
#
_symmetry.space_group_name_H-M   'P 1'
#
loop_
_entity.id
_entity.type
_entity.pdbx_description
1 polymer ?
#
loop_
_entity_poly.entity_id
_entity_poly.type
_entity_poly.pdbx_seq_one_letter_code
_entity_poly.pdbx_strand_id
1 'polypeptide(L)'
;MALVKVLVANLFAGANFQKLEVGQSYEVDDAIAGKWIESGKAEKSTEKKGEKLVFEVATPSVPVSNGNELQTQLDEALGRIDELTTAAEEAEAAHAEAIAEVTKRAEEAEAALAAATKKGK
;
A
#
# COMPACT_ATOMS: atom_id res chain seq x y z
N MET A 1 -7.62 24.63 5.42
CA MET A 1 -8.46 24.98 6.58
C MET A 1 -9.37 26.14 6.17
N ALA A 2 -10.65 26.07 6.53
CA ALA A 2 -11.69 27.04 6.21
C ALA A 2 -12.44 27.48 7.47
N LEU A 3 -12.97 28.70 7.45
CA LEU A 3 -13.77 29.25 8.54
C LEU A 3 -15.26 29.16 8.21
N VAL A 4 -16.01 28.50 9.10
CA VAL A 4 -17.45 28.28 8.94
C VAL A 4 -18.23 28.73 10.16
N LYS A 5 -19.34 29.41 9.93
CA LYS A 5 -20.26 29.87 10.98
C LYS A 5 -21.42 28.89 11.09
N VAL A 6 -21.67 28.39 12.30
CA VAL A 6 -22.68 27.35 12.53
C VAL A 6 -24.09 27.94 12.50
N LEU A 7 -25.00 27.27 11.82
CA LEU A 7 -26.41 27.70 11.68
C LEU A 7 -27.38 26.85 12.51
N VAL A 8 -26.97 25.66 12.95
CA VAL A 8 -27.84 24.67 13.60
C VAL A 8 -27.36 24.30 14.99
N ALA A 9 -28.30 24.14 15.93
CA ALA A 9 -27.99 23.89 17.35
C ALA A 9 -27.50 22.48 17.67
N ASN A 10 -27.48 21.56 16.69
CA ASN A 10 -27.14 20.15 16.87
C ASN A 10 -25.96 19.75 15.96
N LEU A 11 -24.97 20.63 15.83
CA LEU A 11 -23.73 20.33 15.13
C LEU A 11 -22.66 19.93 16.15
N PHE A 12 -21.99 18.81 15.90
CA PHE A 12 -20.96 18.26 16.78
C PHE A 12 -19.68 18.01 15.96
N ALA A 13 -18.53 18.21 16.60
CA ALA A 13 -17.22 18.04 15.97
C ALA A 13 -16.27 17.23 16.87
N GLY A 14 -15.35 16.48 16.24
CA GLY A 14 -14.35 15.69 16.93
C GLY A 14 -14.85 14.39 17.56
N ALA A 15 -13.91 13.57 18.05
CA ALA A 15 -14.22 12.27 18.65
C ALA A 15 -14.93 12.38 20.00
N ASN A 16 -14.77 13.50 20.69
CA ASN A 16 -15.46 13.82 21.94
C ASN A 16 -16.89 14.35 21.73
N PHE A 17 -17.37 14.43 20.49
CA PHE A 17 -18.67 15.03 20.13
C PHE A 17 -18.84 16.42 20.75
N GLN A 18 -17.85 17.30 20.59
CA GLN A 18 -17.95 18.67 21.05
C GLN A 18 -19.11 19.37 20.32
N LYS A 19 -20.10 19.83 21.08
CA LYS A 19 -21.23 20.61 20.56
C LYS A 19 -20.76 21.99 20.12
N LEU A 20 -21.18 22.42 18.93
CA LEU A 20 -20.86 23.73 18.37
C LEU A 20 -22.01 24.71 18.57
N GLU A 21 -21.67 25.95 18.88
CA GLU A 21 -22.64 27.00 19.17
C GLU A 21 -23.15 27.68 17.90
N VAL A 22 -24.47 27.90 17.83
CA VAL A 22 -25.09 28.60 16.69
C VAL A 22 -24.61 30.04 16.64
N GLY A 23 -24.23 30.50 15.45
CA GLY A 23 -23.72 31.83 15.21
C GLY A 23 -22.22 31.98 15.47
N GLN A 24 -21.56 30.97 16.05
CA GLN A 24 -20.12 30.96 16.28
C GLN A 24 -19.38 30.50 15.02
N SER A 25 -18.24 31.14 14.73
CA SER A 25 -17.34 30.74 13.65
C SER A 25 -16.27 29.79 14.16
N TYR A 26 -16.07 28.66 13.47
CA TYR A 26 -15.04 27.67 13.78
C TYR A 26 -14.11 27.44 12.60
N GLU A 27 -12.84 27.19 12.91
CA GLU A 27 -11.83 26.79 11.93
C GLU A 27 -11.85 25.26 11.78
N VAL A 28 -12.11 24.78 10.56
CA VAL A 28 -12.19 23.36 10.22
C VAL A 28 -11.41 23.05 8.93
N ASP A 29 -11.26 21.78 8.60
CA ASP A 29 -10.74 21.39 7.28
C ASP A 29 -11.73 21.74 6.15
N ASP A 30 -11.21 22.05 4.96
CA ASP A 30 -12.02 22.42 3.79
C ASP A 30 -13.05 21.35 3.42
N ALA A 31 -12.71 20.06 3.57
CA ALA A 31 -13.62 18.96 3.28
C ALA A 31 -14.80 18.91 4.26
N ILE A 32 -14.57 19.29 5.53
CA ILE A 32 -15.62 19.35 6.55
C ILE A 32 -16.48 20.60 6.33
N ALA A 33 -15.85 21.74 6.04
CA ALA A 33 -16.55 22.98 5.72
C ALA A 33 -17.52 22.81 4.54
N GLY A 34 -17.07 22.18 3.45
CA GLY A 34 -17.91 21.90 2.28
C GLY A 34 -19.16 21.10 2.65
N LYS A 35 -18.99 20.00 3.39
CA LYS A 35 -20.11 19.15 3.84
C LYS A 35 -21.10 19.90 4.73
N TRP A 36 -20.63 20.77 5.62
CA TRP A 36 -21.51 21.54 6.50
C TRP A 36 -22.27 22.62 5.75
N ILE A 37 -21.64 23.25 4.75
CA ILE A 37 -22.28 24.26 3.91
C ILE A 37 -23.32 23.63 2.98
N GLU A 38 -22.98 22.54 2.30
CA GLU A 38 -23.89 21.81 1.41
C GLU A 38 -25.12 21.26 2.14
N SER A 39 -24.94 20.82 3.39
CA SER A 39 -26.03 20.33 4.24
C SER A 39 -26.81 21.43 4.96
N GLY A 40 -26.49 22.71 4.72
CA GLY A 40 -27.15 23.86 5.36
C GLY A 40 -26.91 23.96 6.87
N LYS A 41 -25.87 23.30 7.39
CA LYS A 41 -25.53 23.28 8.82
C LYS A 41 -24.59 24.42 9.21
N ALA A 42 -23.83 24.95 8.26
CA ALA A 42 -22.95 26.10 8.45
C ALA A 42 -22.91 26.97 7.19
N GLU A 43 -22.41 28.19 7.30
CA GLU A 43 -22.12 29.07 6.16
C GLU A 43 -20.64 29.47 6.17
N LYS A 44 -20.13 29.94 5.03
CA LYS A 44 -18.77 30.49 4.98
C LYS A 44 -18.72 31.75 5.86
N SER A 45 -17.85 31.74 6.86
CA SER A 45 -17.72 32.89 7.74
C SER A 45 -16.88 34.00 7.09
N THR A 46 -17.31 35.25 7.26
CA THR A 46 -16.54 36.46 6.88
C THR A 46 -15.73 37.01 8.04
N GLU A 47 -15.71 36.32 9.19
CA GLU A 47 -14.98 36.77 10.37
C GLU A 47 -13.47 36.58 10.19
N LYS A 48 -12.70 37.51 10.77
CA LYS A 48 -11.22 37.49 10.66
C LYS A 48 -10.57 36.40 11.49
N LYS A 49 -11.29 35.84 12.47
CA LYS A 49 -10.81 34.80 13.38
C LYS A 49 -12.02 34.04 13.91
N GLY A 50 -11.96 32.71 13.87
CA GLY A 50 -12.91 31.85 14.56
C GLY A 50 -12.26 31.06 15.67
N GLU A 51 -13.09 30.36 16.41
CA GLU A 51 -12.66 29.45 17.45
C GLU A 51 -11.99 28.22 16.84
N LYS A 52 -10.77 27.94 17.30
CA LYS A 52 -10.02 26.80 16.81
C LYS A 52 -10.54 25.54 17.49
N LEU A 53 -11.05 24.60 16.71
CA LEU A 53 -11.46 23.31 17.24
C LEU A 53 -10.21 22.48 17.55
N VAL A 54 -10.10 22.06 18.81
CA VAL A 54 -9.10 21.09 19.24
C VAL A 54 -9.69 19.71 18.95
N PHE A 55 -9.35 19.16 17.80
CA PHE A 55 -9.70 17.79 17.48
C PHE A 55 -8.77 16.86 18.26
N GLU A 56 -9.31 16.27 19.32
CA GLU A 56 -8.70 15.06 19.87
C GLU A 56 -8.95 13.94 18.86
N VAL A 57 -7.91 13.60 18.10
CA VAL A 57 -7.86 12.33 17.39
C VAL A 57 -7.84 11.24 18.45
N ALA A 58 -8.68 10.22 18.30
CA ALA A 58 -8.58 9.00 19.08
C ALA A 58 -7.30 8.28 18.67
N THR A 59 -6.15 8.76 19.14
CA THR A 59 -4.92 8.00 19.14
C THR A 59 -5.18 6.80 20.04
N PRO A 60 -5.18 5.57 19.53
CA PRO A 60 -5.34 4.40 20.38
C PRO A 60 -4.32 4.50 21.52
N SER A 61 -4.79 4.46 22.76
CA SER A 61 -3.93 4.55 23.95
C SER A 61 -2.99 3.35 24.08
N VAL A 62 -3.19 2.34 23.25
CA VAL A 62 -2.29 1.21 23.11
C VAL A 62 -1.29 1.57 22.00
N PRO A 63 0.02 1.71 22.30
CA PRO A 63 1.00 1.77 21.24
C PRO A 63 0.82 0.52 20.38
N VAL A 64 0.80 0.69 19.06
CA VAL A 64 0.87 -0.44 18.14
C VAL A 64 2.29 -1.00 18.27
N SER A 65 2.52 -1.83 19.29
CA SER A 65 3.83 -2.40 19.63
C SER A 65 4.35 -3.38 18.57
N ASN A 66 3.49 -3.74 17.62
CA ASN A 66 3.77 -4.71 16.55
C ASN A 66 4.68 -4.15 15.44
N GLY A 67 5.09 -2.87 15.52
CA GLY A 67 6.03 -2.29 14.55
C GLY A 67 7.32 -3.10 14.41
N ASN A 68 7.84 -3.65 15.51
CA ASN A 68 9.05 -4.47 15.49
C ASN A 68 8.80 -5.88 14.92
N GLU A 69 7.62 -6.46 15.17
CA GLU A 69 7.23 -7.78 14.66
C GLU A 69 6.97 -7.74 13.15
N LEU A 70 6.30 -6.69 12.67
CA LEU A 70 6.07 -6.47 11.24
C LEU A 70 7.38 -6.19 10.50
N GLN A 71 8.28 -5.42 11.11
CA GLN A 71 9.62 -5.20 10.53
C GLN A 71 10.41 -6.50 10.44
N THR A 72 10.37 -7.33 11.50
CA THR A 72 11.03 -8.65 11.50
C THR A 72 10.46 -9.57 10.41
N GLN A 73 9.13 -9.61 10.25
CA GLN A 73 8.48 -10.39 9.19
C GLN A 73 8.84 -9.87 7.79
N LEU A 74 8.97 -8.55 7.63
CA LEU A 74 9.41 -7.95 6.38
C LEU A 74 10.85 -8.34 6.04
N ASP A 75 11.77 -8.24 7.00
CA ASP A 75 13.17 -8.60 6.81
C ASP A 75 13.33 -10.11 6.51
N GLU A 76 12.57 -10.97 7.19
CA GLU A 76 12.55 -12.42 6.92
C GLU A 76 11.98 -12.73 5.52
N ALA A 77 10.89 -12.06 5.13
CA ALA A 77 10.29 -12.25 3.80
C ALA A 77 11.23 -11.81 2.68
N LEU A 78 11.95 -10.69 2.87
CA LEU A 78 12.97 -10.22 1.92
C LEU A 78 14.13 -11.21 1.82
N GLY A 79 14.62 -11.72 2.95
CA GLY A 79 15.67 -12.76 2.95
C GLY A 79 15.24 -14.02 2.18
N ARG A 80 14.01 -14.49 2.38
CA ARG A 80 13.47 -15.64 1.62
C ARG A 80 13.34 -15.36 0.12
N ILE A 81 12.98 -14.13 -0.27
CA ILE A 81 12.89 -13.74 -1.68
C ILE A 81 14.27 -13.80 -2.33
N ASP A 82 15.29 -13.28 -1.66
CA ASP A 82 16.68 -13.31 -2.16
C ASP A 82 17.16 -14.77 -2.31
N GLU A 83 16.97 -15.61 -1.29
CA GLU A 83 17.34 -17.03 -1.33
C GLU A 83 16.63 -17.78 -2.48
N LEU A 84 15.33 -17.58 -2.64
CA LEU A 84 14.56 -18.21 -3.72
C LEU A 84 14.98 -17.70 -5.10
N THR A 85 15.37 -16.44 -5.21
CA THR A 85 15.86 -15.86 -6.47
C THR A 85 17.18 -16.50 -6.88
N THR A 86 18.16 -16.58 -5.96
CA THR A 86 19.43 -17.26 -6.21
C THR A 86 19.22 -18.74 -6.57
N ALA A 87 18.37 -19.45 -5.81
CA ALA A 87 18.08 -20.85 -6.10
C ALA A 87 17.43 -21.06 -7.48
N ALA A 88 16.57 -20.12 -7.91
CA ALA A 88 15.95 -20.17 -9.23
C ALA A 88 16.98 -19.92 -10.35
N GLU A 89 17.89 -18.95 -10.18
CA GLU A 89 18.96 -18.68 -11.14
C GLU A 89 19.93 -19.88 -11.28
N GLU A 90 20.31 -20.50 -10.16
CA GLU A 90 21.14 -21.71 -10.16
C GLU A 90 20.43 -22.89 -10.85
N ALA A 91 19.15 -23.09 -10.56
CA ALA A 91 18.34 -24.12 -11.21
C ALA A 91 18.22 -23.87 -12.73
N GLU A 92 17.98 -22.62 -13.15
CA GLU A 92 17.89 -22.25 -14.56
C GLU A 92 19.22 -22.50 -15.29
N ALA A 93 20.35 -22.16 -14.69
CA ALA A 93 21.67 -22.45 -15.23
C ALA A 93 21.92 -23.96 -15.36
N ALA A 94 21.59 -24.74 -14.33
CA ALA A 94 21.72 -26.20 -14.36
C ALA A 94 20.82 -26.85 -15.43
N HIS A 95 19.59 -26.35 -15.58
CA HIS A 95 18.67 -26.81 -16.62
C HIS A 95 19.18 -26.47 -18.03
N ALA A 96 19.73 -25.27 -18.24
CA ALA A 96 20.32 -24.88 -19.51
C ALA A 96 21.50 -25.78 -19.89
N GLU A 97 22.38 -26.10 -18.93
CA GLU A 97 23.50 -27.03 -19.15
C GLU A 97 23.02 -28.44 -19.50
N ALA A 98 22.03 -28.97 -18.77
CA ALA A 98 21.46 -30.29 -19.04
C ALA A 98 20.81 -30.38 -20.44
N ILE A 99 20.10 -29.33 -20.86
CA ILE A 99 19.52 -29.25 -22.21
C ILE A 99 20.62 -29.23 -23.27
N ALA A 100 21.69 -28.46 -23.07
CA ALA A 100 22.81 -28.40 -24.00
C ALA A 100 23.51 -29.77 -24.15
N GLU A 101 23.72 -30.49 -23.04
CA GLU A 101 24.32 -31.83 -23.06
C GLU A 101 23.42 -32.85 -23.77
N VAL A 102 22.11 -32.84 -23.50
CA VAL A 102 21.15 -33.73 -24.17
C VAL A 102 21.08 -33.43 -25.66
N THR A 103 21.06 -32.14 -26.03
CA THR A 103 21.04 -31.72 -27.44
C THR A 103 22.27 -32.23 -28.18
N LYS A 104 23.47 -32.05 -27.61
CA LYS A 104 24.71 -32.56 -28.18
C LYS A 104 24.68 -34.09 -28.37
N ARG A 105 24.22 -34.82 -27.35
CA ARG A 105 24.11 -36.29 -27.44
C ARG A 105 23.11 -36.74 -28.51
N ALA A 106 22.01 -36.02 -28.68
CA ALA A 106 21.04 -36.29 -29.73
C ALA A 106 21.65 -36.07 -31.13
N GLU A 107 22.34 -34.94 -31.35
CA GLU A 107 23.03 -34.63 -32.60
C GLU A 107 24.09 -35.67 -32.95
N GLU A 108 24.91 -36.10 -31.97
CA GLU A 108 25.92 -37.15 -32.15
C GLU A 108 25.28 -38.51 -32.50
N ALA A 109 24.17 -38.87 -31.85
CA ALA A 109 23.43 -40.10 -32.14
C ALA A 109 22.79 -40.09 -33.53
N GLU A 110 22.21 -38.96 -33.94
CA GLU A 110 21.64 -38.77 -35.28
C GLU A 110 22.72 -38.88 -36.36
N ALA A 111 23.89 -38.26 -36.15
CA ALA A 111 25.03 -38.36 -37.06
C ALA A 111 25.54 -39.81 -37.19
N ALA A 112 25.63 -40.55 -36.08
CA ALA A 112 26.04 -41.96 -36.08
C ALA A 112 25.03 -42.85 -36.83
N LEU A 113 23.72 -42.63 -36.63
CA LEU A 113 22.67 -43.37 -37.34
C LEU A 113 22.69 -43.08 -38.85
N ALA A 114 22.89 -41.82 -39.24
CA ALA A 114 23.03 -41.42 -40.63
C ALA A 114 24.27 -42.07 -41.29
N ALA A 115 25.38 -42.21 -40.57
CA ALA A 115 26.57 -42.88 -41.07
C ALA A 115 26.38 -44.40 -41.21
N ALA A 116 25.72 -45.04 -40.24
CA ALA A 116 25.45 -46.48 -40.27
C ALA A 116 24.49 -46.86 -41.42
N THR A 117 23.43 -46.08 -41.62
CA THR A 117 22.43 -46.32 -42.69
C THR A 117 22.99 -46.10 -44.10
N LYS A 118 24.01 -45.24 -44.27
CA LYS A 118 24.75 -45.09 -45.53
C LYS A 118 25.68 -46.27 -45.87
N LYS A 119 26.19 -47.00 -44.87
CA LYS A 119 27.06 -48.17 -45.08
C LYS A 119 26.30 -49.46 -45.40
N GLY A 120 25.01 -49.52 -45.08
CA GLY A 120 24.15 -50.69 -45.28
C GLY A 120 23.35 -50.68 -46.60
N LYS A 121 23.50 -49.65 -47.42
CA LYS A 121 22.99 -49.57 -48.80
C LYS A 121 24.16 -49.67 -49.78
#